data_AF-A0A939RT16-F1
#
_entry.id   AF-A0A939RT16-F1
#
_cell.length_a   1.000
_cell.length_b   1.000
_cell.length_c   1.000
_cell.angle_alpha   90.00
_cell.angle_beta   90.00
_cell.angle_gamma   90.00
#
_symmetry.space_group_name_H-M   'P 1'
#
loop_
_entity.id
_entity.type
_entity.pdbx_description
1 polymer ?
#
loop_
_entity_poly.entity_id
_entity_poly.type
_entity_poly.pdbx_seq_one_letter_code
_entity_poly.pdbx_strand_id
1 'polypeptide(L)'
;MTEGNRTLLVQTVSDSGGDAAIEGDLGLNDQGCFGLAGAEGQVTVAIWPQGFDLTSDGQVRTAQGTVLEVGAPISGGGGFVAFESGYPDLASRCLPDADASAAEVVVLASVE
;
A
#
# COMPACT_ATOMS: atom_id res chain seq x y z
N MET A 1 -10.17 1.40 2.18
CA MET A 1 -10.91 2.62 2.56
C MET A 1 -10.65 3.69 1.52
N THR A 2 -11.60 4.59 1.27
CA THR A 2 -11.50 5.57 0.19
C THR A 2 -11.99 6.92 0.68
N GLU A 3 -11.16 7.97 0.51
CA GLU A 3 -11.50 9.37 0.78
C GLU A 3 -11.28 10.18 -0.51
N GLY A 4 -12.35 10.73 -1.09
CA GLY A 4 -12.30 11.37 -2.41
C GLY A 4 -11.85 10.38 -3.50
N ASN A 5 -10.75 10.70 -4.20
CA ASN A 5 -10.11 9.82 -5.19
C ASN A 5 -8.97 8.96 -4.58
N ARG A 6 -8.79 8.96 -3.27
CA ARG A 6 -7.65 8.28 -2.63
C ARG A 6 -8.09 7.02 -1.93
N THR A 7 -7.39 5.93 -2.17
CA THR A 7 -7.68 4.61 -1.63
C THR A 7 -6.49 4.06 -0.86
N LEU A 8 -6.74 3.66 0.39
CA LEU A 8 -5.80 2.96 1.24
C LEU A 8 -6.29 1.52 1.45
N LEU A 9 -5.45 0.56 1.12
CA LEU A 9 -5.74 -0.86 1.33
C LEU A 9 -5.19 -1.25 2.69
N VAL A 10 -6.04 -1.80 3.56
CA VAL A 10 -5.66 -2.20 4.91
C VAL A 10 -6.12 -3.62 5.12
N GLN A 11 -5.24 -4.49 5.64
CA GLN A 11 -5.60 -5.85 5.99
C GLN A 11 -5.09 -6.22 7.39
N THR A 12 -5.81 -7.12 8.03
CA THR A 12 -5.30 -7.91 9.15
C THR A 12 -4.28 -8.92 8.61
N VAL A 13 -3.04 -8.48 8.46
CA VAL A 13 -1.97 -9.36 8.00
C VAL A 13 -1.68 -10.40 9.06
N SER A 14 -1.78 -11.68 8.69
CA SER A 14 -1.48 -12.79 9.58
C SER A 14 -0.06 -13.29 9.32
N ASP A 15 0.98 -12.54 9.72
CA ASP A 15 2.42 -12.93 9.81
C ASP A 15 3.07 -13.65 8.58
N SER A 16 2.33 -13.86 7.50
CA SER A 16 2.66 -14.81 6.44
C SER A 16 3.48 -14.09 5.38
N GLY A 17 4.75 -13.84 5.72
CA GLY A 17 5.74 -13.22 4.83
C GLY A 17 6.67 -12.20 5.50
N GLY A 18 6.69 -12.09 6.83
CA GLY A 18 7.29 -10.97 7.57
C GLY A 18 8.81 -10.84 7.62
N ASP A 19 9.57 -11.46 6.71
CA ASP A 19 11.05 -11.44 6.77
C ASP A 19 11.70 -10.56 5.68
N ALA A 20 10.95 -9.99 4.74
CA ALA A 20 11.54 -9.06 3.78
C ALA A 20 11.55 -7.64 4.36
N ALA A 21 12.73 -7.01 4.34
CA ALA A 21 12.85 -5.59 4.56
C ALA A 21 12.21 -4.86 3.37
N ILE A 22 11.22 -4.04 3.67
CA ILE A 22 10.53 -3.19 2.69
C ILE A 22 10.94 -1.75 2.95
N GLU A 23 11.46 -1.11 1.92
CA GLU A 23 11.90 0.28 1.95
C GLU A 23 11.38 0.99 0.69
N GLY A 24 10.91 2.22 0.85
CA GLY A 24 10.45 3.07 -0.23
C GLY A 24 9.80 4.33 0.29
N ASP A 25 9.34 5.21 -0.60
CA ASP A 25 8.63 6.41 -0.20
C ASP A 25 7.12 6.22 -0.35
N LEU A 26 6.32 6.85 0.51
CA LEU A 26 4.86 6.82 0.37
C LEU A 26 4.47 7.45 -0.97
N GLY A 27 3.87 6.64 -1.84
CA GLY A 27 3.44 7.04 -3.17
C GLY A 27 1.93 6.93 -3.36
N LEU A 28 1.45 7.60 -4.40
CA LEU A 28 0.08 7.46 -4.91
C LEU A 28 0.16 7.13 -6.40
N ASN A 29 -0.47 6.04 -6.83
CA ASN A 29 -0.50 5.69 -8.25
C ASN A 29 -1.57 6.48 -9.01
N ASP A 30 -1.61 6.32 -10.34
CA ASP A 30 -2.58 7.01 -11.21
C ASP A 30 -4.05 6.65 -10.92
N GLN A 31 -4.31 5.51 -10.27
CA GLN A 31 -5.63 5.09 -9.81
C GLN A 31 -6.00 5.64 -8.43
N GLY A 32 -5.11 6.43 -7.81
CA GLY A 32 -5.32 7.00 -6.49
C GLY A 32 -5.13 6.01 -5.34
N CYS A 33 -4.46 4.88 -5.57
CA CYS A 33 -4.13 3.93 -4.52
C CYS A 33 -2.75 4.21 -3.90
N PHE A 34 -2.71 4.17 -2.56
CA PHE A 34 -1.46 4.34 -1.82
C PHE A 34 -0.56 3.11 -1.93
N GLY A 35 0.72 3.37 -2.04
CA GLY A 35 1.75 2.36 -2.23
C GLY A 35 3.13 2.88 -1.86
N LEU A 36 4.15 2.14 -2.29
CA LEU A 36 5.54 2.51 -2.17
C LEU A 36 6.09 2.90 -3.54
N ALA A 37 6.62 4.11 -3.63
CA ALA A 37 7.39 4.56 -4.77
C ALA A 37 8.77 3.91 -4.73
N GLY A 38 9.09 3.16 -5.78
CA GLY A 38 10.44 2.64 -6.01
C GLY A 38 11.37 3.71 -6.59
N ALA A 39 12.65 3.35 -6.78
CA ALA A 39 13.69 4.25 -7.28
C ALA A 39 13.39 4.86 -8.68
N GLU A 40 12.53 4.21 -9.47
CA GLU A 40 12.12 4.66 -10.81
C GLU A 40 10.85 5.53 -10.78
N GLY A 41 10.32 5.85 -9.59
CA GLY A 41 9.09 6.64 -9.42
C GLY A 41 7.80 5.89 -9.66
N GLN A 42 7.88 4.60 -10.03
CA GLN A 42 6.72 3.72 -10.11
C GLN A 42 6.22 3.41 -8.69
N VAL A 43 4.91 3.55 -8.48
CA VAL A 43 4.25 3.23 -7.21
C VAL A 43 3.71 1.81 -7.26
N THR A 44 4.33 0.93 -6.47
CA THR A 44 3.80 -0.41 -6.21
C THR A 44 2.76 -0.30 -5.11
N VAL A 45 1.53 -0.72 -5.40
CA VAL A 45 0.42 -0.64 -4.43
C VAL A 45 0.80 -1.40 -3.16
N ALA A 46 0.44 -0.84 -2.01
CA ALA A 46 0.73 -1.43 -0.71
C ALA A 46 -0.56 -1.73 0.06
N ILE A 47 -0.52 -2.84 0.80
CA ILE A 47 -1.54 -3.26 1.74
C ILE A 47 -0.95 -3.04 3.12
N TRP A 48 -1.54 -2.07 3.81
CA TRP A 48 -1.05 -1.54 5.07
C TRP A 48 -1.53 -2.38 6.24
N PRO A 49 -0.75 -2.43 7.34
CA PRO A 49 -1.16 -3.17 8.52
C PRO A 49 -2.35 -2.49 9.18
N GLN A 50 -3.10 -3.27 9.96
CA GLN A 50 -4.26 -2.76 10.69
C GLN A 50 -3.88 -1.57 11.58
N GLY A 51 -4.78 -0.58 11.64
CA GLY A 51 -4.60 0.65 12.40
C GLY A 51 -4.19 1.83 11.54
N PHE A 52 -3.72 1.58 10.31
CA PHE A 52 -3.57 2.63 9.31
C PHE A 52 -4.94 3.08 8.80
N ASP A 53 -5.08 4.39 8.59
CA ASP A 53 -6.31 4.97 8.06
C ASP A 53 -6.09 6.19 7.16
N LEU A 54 -7.17 6.73 6.59
CA LEU A 54 -7.16 7.99 5.84
C LEU A 54 -7.78 9.11 6.68
N THR A 55 -7.08 10.24 6.74
CA THR A 55 -7.62 11.49 7.28
C THR A 55 -8.69 12.06 6.36
N SER A 56 -9.50 13.00 6.86
CA SER A 56 -10.50 13.73 6.06
C SER A 56 -9.90 14.51 4.88
N ASP A 57 -8.60 14.82 4.95
CA ASP A 57 -7.84 15.47 3.86
C ASP A 57 -7.20 14.43 2.90
N GLY A 58 -7.52 13.14 3.09
CA GLY A 58 -7.04 12.03 2.30
C GLY A 58 -5.55 11.72 2.49
N GLN A 59 -4.98 12.02 3.65
CA GLN A 59 -3.60 11.66 3.99
C GLN A 59 -3.57 10.33 4.74
N VAL A 60 -2.47 9.58 4.62
CA VAL A 60 -2.31 8.32 5.37
C VAL A 60 -1.99 8.65 6.82
N ARG A 61 -2.69 8.02 7.76
CA ARG A 61 -2.42 8.10 9.19
C ARG A 61 -2.02 6.74 9.71
N THR A 62 -0.92 6.67 10.46
CA THR A 62 -0.44 5.44 11.09
C THR A 62 -1.31 5.06 12.28
N ALA A 63 -1.18 3.81 12.75
CA ALA A 63 -1.84 3.34 13.98
C ALA A 63 -1.49 4.16 15.23
N GLN A 64 -0.36 4.87 15.21
CA GLN A 64 0.10 5.74 16.30
C GLN A 64 -0.43 7.18 16.18
N GLY A 65 -1.19 7.48 15.13
CA GLY A 65 -1.78 8.80 14.87
C GLY A 65 -0.88 9.75 14.07
N THR A 66 0.30 9.31 13.63
CA THR A 66 1.19 10.10 12.78
C THR A 66 0.60 10.23 11.38
N VAL A 67 0.54 11.44 10.85
CA VAL A 67 0.11 11.68 9.46
C VAL A 67 1.33 11.66 8.55
N LEU A 68 1.26 10.84 7.51
CA LEU A 68 2.30 10.66 6.50
C LEU A 68 1.94 11.45 5.24
N GLU A 69 2.90 12.22 4.75
CA GLU A 69 2.79 12.92 3.48
C GLU A 69 3.32 12.06 2.34
N VAL A 70 2.81 12.29 1.12
CA VAL A 70 3.37 11.64 -0.08
C VAL A 70 4.84 12.06 -0.23
N GLY A 71 5.73 11.10 -0.45
CA GLY A 71 7.18 11.27 -0.43
C GLY A 71 7.82 11.08 0.93
N ALA A 72 7.05 10.78 1.99
CA ALA A 72 7.62 10.39 3.27
C ALA A 72 8.29 9.00 3.16
N PRO A 73 9.48 8.82 3.74
CA PRO A 73 10.14 7.51 3.74
C PRO A 73 9.34 6.52 4.60
N ILE A 74 9.23 5.29 4.11
CA ILE A 74 8.55 4.17 4.74
C ILE A 74 9.52 3.01 4.82
N SER A 75 9.68 2.47 6.02
CA SER A 75 10.46 1.26 6.29
C SER A 75 9.65 0.29 7.12
N GLY A 76 9.79 -1.00 6.87
CA GLY A 76 9.09 -2.00 7.66
C GLY A 76 9.32 -3.43 7.20
N GLY A 77 8.62 -4.36 7.87
CA GLY A 77 8.60 -5.77 7.51
C GLY A 77 7.40 -6.09 6.62
N GLY A 78 7.60 -6.94 5.62
CA GLY A 78 6.52 -7.33 4.72
C GLY A 78 6.94 -8.33 3.65
N GLY A 79 6.15 -8.44 2.60
CA GLY A 79 6.44 -9.29 1.46
C GLY A 79 5.67 -8.90 0.21
N PHE A 80 6.07 -9.44 -0.93
CA PHE A 80 5.40 -9.26 -2.22
C PHE A 80 4.48 -10.44 -2.49
N VAL A 81 3.26 -10.17 -2.96
CA VAL A 81 2.32 -11.20 -3.38
C VAL A 81 1.69 -10.84 -4.71
N ALA A 82 1.32 -11.84 -5.49
CA ALA A 82 0.57 -11.63 -6.73
C ALA A 82 -0.79 -11.00 -6.40
N PHE A 83 -1.05 -9.81 -6.93
CA PHE A 83 -2.16 -8.97 -6.50
C PHE A 83 -3.52 -9.64 -6.82
N GLU A 84 -3.71 -10.17 -8.03
CA GLU A 84 -4.97 -10.86 -8.38
C GLU A 84 -5.22 -12.14 -7.59
N SER A 85 -4.19 -12.87 -7.19
CA SER A 85 -4.35 -14.11 -6.42
C SER A 85 -4.60 -13.84 -4.93
N GLY A 86 -3.99 -12.79 -4.37
CA GLY A 86 -4.18 -12.41 -2.97
C GLY A 86 -5.41 -11.54 -2.73
N TYR A 87 -5.73 -10.66 -3.68
CA TYR A 87 -6.71 -9.57 -3.51
C TYR A 87 -7.43 -9.19 -4.81
N PRO A 88 -8.18 -10.12 -5.44
CA PRO A 88 -8.81 -9.89 -6.75
C PRO A 88 -9.76 -8.67 -6.77
N ASP A 89 -10.57 -8.48 -5.73
CA ASP A 89 -11.49 -7.33 -5.62
C ASP A 89 -10.78 -5.98 -5.46
N LEU A 90 -9.54 -5.97 -4.96
CA LEU A 90 -8.75 -4.76 -4.77
C LEU A 90 -7.87 -4.46 -5.97
N ALA A 91 -7.39 -5.49 -6.67
CA ALA A 91 -6.59 -5.36 -7.88
C ALA A 91 -7.34 -4.55 -8.94
N SER A 92 -8.62 -4.87 -9.19
CA SER A 92 -9.48 -4.15 -10.14
C SER A 92 -9.73 -2.67 -9.81
N ARG A 93 -9.43 -2.23 -8.58
CA ARG A 93 -9.57 -0.83 -8.15
C ARG A 93 -8.28 -0.05 -8.19
N CYS A 94 -7.15 -0.73 -8.04
CA CYS A 94 -5.85 -0.11 -7.86
C CYS A 94 -4.90 -0.35 -9.03
N LEU A 95 -5.27 -1.17 -10.00
CA LEU A 95 -4.49 -1.46 -11.18
C LEU A 95 -5.32 -1.21 -12.45
N PRO A 96 -4.69 -0.73 -13.54
CA PRO A 96 -5.33 -0.76 -14.84
C PRO A 96 -5.53 -2.22 -15.29
N ASP A 97 -6.68 -2.49 -15.92
CA ASP A 97 -7.19 -3.83 -16.29
C ASP A 97 -6.18 -4.69 -17.09
N ALA A 98 -5.24 -4.06 -17.80
CA ALA A 98 -4.23 -4.74 -18.62
C ALA A 98 -3.02 -5.28 -17.83
N ASP A 99 -2.79 -4.81 -16.60
CA ASP A 99 -1.57 -5.11 -15.82
C ASP A 99 -1.86 -5.90 -14.53
N ALA A 100 -3.15 -6.14 -14.21
CA ALA A 100 -3.55 -6.79 -12.96
C ALA A 100 -2.93 -8.18 -12.77
N SER A 101 -2.90 -8.99 -13.81
CA SER A 101 -2.53 -10.41 -13.74
C SER A 101 -1.05 -10.68 -13.49
N ALA A 102 -0.18 -9.69 -13.69
CA ALA A 102 1.26 -9.78 -13.43
C ALA A 102 1.73 -8.82 -12.32
N ALA A 103 0.85 -7.96 -11.83
CA ALA A 103 1.21 -6.99 -10.81
C ALA A 103 1.42 -7.65 -9.45
N GLU A 104 2.50 -7.26 -8.80
CA GLU A 104 2.77 -7.57 -7.40
C GLU A 104 2.25 -6.44 -6.52
N VAL A 105 1.74 -6.81 -5.35
CA VAL A 105 1.38 -5.87 -4.28
C VAL A 105 2.28 -6.10 -3.10
N VAL A 106 2.69 -5.01 -2.45
CA VAL A 106 3.47 -5.09 -1.22
C VAL A 106 2.51 -5.25 -0.05
N VAL A 107 2.70 -6.27 0.76
CA VAL A 107 1.95 -6.46 2.00
C VAL A 107 2.86 -6.09 3.16
N LEU A 108 2.54 -5.00 3.85
CA LEU A 108 3.28 -4.48 4.99
C LEU A 108 2.74 -5.09 6.28
N ALA A 109 3.54 -5.90 6.97
CA ALA A 109 3.23 -6.46 8.28
C ALA A 109 3.50 -5.46 9.41
N SER A 110 4.55 -4.64 9.26
CA SER A 110 4.90 -3.54 10.15
C SER A 110 5.39 -2.34 9.35
N VAL A 111 5.26 -1.15 9.94
CA VAL A 111 5.77 0.12 9.40
C VAL A 111 6.35 0.91 10.57
N GLU A 112 7.55 1.42 10.39
CA GLU A 112 8.33 2.21 11.36
C GLU A 112 8.45 3.67 10.93
#